data_AF-A0A961LXC5-F1
#
_entry.id   AF-A0A961LXC5-F1
#
_cell.length_a   1.000
_cell.length_b   1.000
_cell.length_c   1.000
_cell.angle_alpha   90.00
_cell.angle_beta   90.00
_cell.angle_gamma   90.00
#
_symmetry.space_group_name_H-M   'P 1'
#
loop_
_entity.id
_entity.type
_entity.pdbx_description
1 polymer ?
#
loop_
_entity_poly.entity_id
_entity_poly.type
_entity_poly.pdbx_seq_one_letter_code
_entity_poly.pdbx_strand_id
1 'polypeptide(L)' 'MKKSVFLGTLATAALVAGYASATTLEDVRARGSLNCGVSTGVNGFSAPDANGVWQGFDVAVCRAVAAAVLGDPMAVNFVP' A
#
# COMPACT_ATOMS: atom_id res chain seq x y z
N MET A 1 -40.26 -5.62 -30.93
CA MET A 1 -39.46 -6.71 -30.32
C MET A 1 -37.94 -6.46 -30.34
N LYS A 2 -37.36 -5.78 -31.34
CA LYS A 2 -35.90 -5.48 -31.39
C LYS A 2 -35.42 -4.36 -30.45
N LYS A 3 -36.27 -3.40 -30.09
CA LYS A 3 -35.91 -2.27 -29.20
C LYS A 3 -35.77 -2.67 -27.72
N SER A 4 -36.53 -3.67 -27.27
CA SER A 4 -36.52 -4.12 -25.86
C SER A 4 -35.26 -4.92 -25.51
N VAL A 5 -34.59 -5.52 -26.50
CA VAL A 5 -33.34 -6.26 -26.29
C VAL A 5 -32.16 -5.32 -26.07
N PHE A 6 -32.14 -4.15 -26.73
CA PHE A 6 -31.08 -3.15 -26.58
C PHE A 6 -31.09 -2.43 -25.22
N LEU A 7 -32.27 -2.24 -24.59
CA LEU A 7 -32.33 -1.65 -23.26
C LEU A 7 -31.95 -2.66 -22.16
N GLY A 8 -32.19 -3.95 -22.37
CA GLY A 8 -31.83 -5.00 -21.41
C GLY A 8 -30.31 -5.18 -21.26
N THR A 9 -29.54 -4.96 -22.33
CA THR A 9 -28.08 -5.10 -22.32
C THR A 9 -27.33 -3.91 -21.72
N LEU A 10 -27.92 -2.70 -21.68
CA LEU A 10 -27.30 -1.55 -21.00
C LEU A 10 -27.52 -1.60 -19.48
N ALA A 11 -28.66 -2.14 -19.02
CA ALA A 11 -28.95 -2.22 -17.58
C ALA A 11 -27.98 -3.17 -16.84
N THR A 12 -27.51 -4.24 -17.49
CA THR A 12 -26.53 -5.17 -16.92
C THR A 12 -25.10 -4.61 -16.87
N ALA A 13 -24.74 -3.68 -17.76
CA ALA A 13 -23.41 -3.04 -17.77
C ALA A 13 -23.21 -2.05 -16.60
N ALA A 14 -24.29 -1.45 -16.08
CA ALA A 14 -24.23 -0.52 -14.95
C ALA A 14 -24.01 -1.20 -13.60
N LEU A 15 -24.34 -2.50 -13.47
CA LEU A 15 -24.18 -3.28 -12.24
C LEU A 15 -22.76 -3.85 -12.04
N VAL A 16 -21.91 -3.79 -13.07
CA VAL A 16 -20.51 -4.26 -13.05
C VAL A 16 -19.49 -3.15 -12.80
N ALA A 17 -19.94 -1.90 -12.59
CA ALA A 17 -19.11 -0.82 -12.02
C ALA A 17 -18.88 -1.05 -10.51
N GLY A 18 -18.62 -2.32 -10.14
CA GLY A 18 -18.40 -2.77 -8.79
C GLY A 18 -17.29 -1.97 -8.14
N TYR A 19 -17.66 -1.28 -7.07
CA TYR A 19 -16.85 -0.90 -5.92
C TYR A 19 -15.38 -1.33 -6.02
N ALA A 20 -14.55 -0.53 -6.67
CA ALA A 20 -13.11 -0.60 -6.49
C ALA A 20 -12.78 -0.02 -5.10
N SER A 21 -13.00 -0.81 -4.06
CA SER A 21 -12.55 -0.54 -2.71
C SER A 21 -11.31 -1.38 -2.43
N ALA A 22 -10.20 -1.09 -3.13
CA ALA A 22 -8.93 -1.64 -2.69
C ALA A 22 -8.65 -1.06 -1.31
N THR A 23 -8.57 -1.93 -0.30
CA THR A 23 -8.19 -1.51 1.04
C THR A 23 -6.71 -1.15 1.03
N THR A 24 -6.28 -0.27 1.92
CA THR A 24 -4.87 0.13 2.03
C THR A 24 -3.93 -1.08 2.15
N LEU A 25 -4.39 -2.17 2.77
CA LEU A 25 -3.65 -3.43 2.90
C LEU A 25 -3.45 -4.14 1.56
N GLU A 26 -4.50 -4.21 0.73
CA GLU A 26 -4.41 -4.82 -0.61
C GLU A 26 -3.46 -4.05 -1.51
N ASP A 27 -3.50 -2.71 -1.47
CA ASP A 27 -2.59 -1.86 -2.23
C ASP A 27 -1.13 -2.05 -1.82
N VAL A 28 -0.85 -2.20 -0.53
CA VAL A 28 0.50 -2.48 -0.03
C VAL A 28 0.97 -3.86 -0.48
N ARG A 29 0.12 -4.88 -0.38
CA ARG A 29 0.43 -6.25 -0.85
C ARG A 29 0.67 -6.30 -2.34
N ALA A 30 -0.17 -5.64 -3.13
CA ALA A 30 -0.04 -5.58 -4.59
C ALA A 30 1.25 -4.88 -5.03
N ARG A 31 1.66 -3.83 -4.30
CA ARG A 31 2.92 -3.11 -4.55
C ARG A 31 4.15 -3.92 -4.13
N GLY A 32 4.01 -4.80 -3.14
CA GLY A 32 5.12 -5.57 -2.58
C GLY A 32 6.07 -4.75 -1.70
N SER A 33 5.70 -3.52 -1.34
CA SER A 33 6.50 -2.67 -0.45
C SER A 33 5.62 -1.74 0.39
N LEU A 34 5.99 -1.54 1.65
CA LEU A 34 5.38 -0.56 2.55
C LEU A 34 6.04 0.80 2.39
N ASN A 35 5.30 1.81 1.92
CA ASN A 35 5.75 3.19 2.00
C ASN A 35 5.54 3.70 3.43
N CYS A 36 6.62 3.85 4.19
CA CYS A 36 6.55 4.23 5.60
C CYS A 36 7.02 5.67 5.80
N GLY A 37 6.12 6.53 6.30
CA GLY A 37 6.45 7.90 6.69
C GLY A 37 7.33 7.92 7.94
N VAL A 38 8.49 8.57 7.87
CA VAL A 38 9.43 8.70 8.99
C VAL A 38 9.89 10.13 9.13
N SER A 39 10.21 10.58 10.35
CA SER A 39 10.87 11.87 10.52
C SER A 39 12.32 11.81 10.06
N THR A 40 12.92 12.93 9.65
CA THR A 40 14.35 12.98 9.33
C THR A 40 15.16 13.60 10.46
N GLY A 41 16.27 12.94 10.81
CA GLY A 41 17.30 13.53 11.67
C GLY A 41 17.03 13.44 13.18
N VAL A 42 16.03 12.67 13.61
CA VAL A 42 15.82 12.38 15.04
C VAL A 42 16.57 11.10 15.40
N ASN A 43 17.81 11.26 15.86
CA ASN A 43 18.66 10.14 16.25
C ASN A 43 17.96 9.26 17.31
N GLY A 44 17.92 7.96 17.04
CA GLY A 44 17.20 6.97 17.86
C GLY A 44 15.78 6.67 17.37
N PHE A 45 15.16 7.53 16.56
CA PHE A 45 13.83 7.32 15.98
C PHE A 45 13.89 6.98 14.50
N SER A 46 14.49 7.87 13.70
CA SER A 46 14.56 7.71 12.25
C SER A 46 15.71 8.55 11.67
N ALA A 47 16.81 7.88 11.35
CA ALA A 47 17.96 8.48 10.68
C ALA A 47 18.71 7.46 9.81
N PRO A 48 19.17 7.84 8.60
CA PRO A 48 20.11 7.04 7.84
C PRO A 48 21.49 7.03 8.52
N ASP A 49 22.15 5.88 8.53
CA ASP A 49 23.57 5.78 8.92
C ASP A 49 24.50 6.27 7.79
N ALA A 50 25.81 6.17 8.02
CA ALA A 50 26.83 6.59 7.05
C ALA A 50 26.77 5.85 5.69
N ASN A 51 26.12 4.68 5.65
CA ASN A 51 25.92 3.89 4.44
C ASN A 51 24.53 4.12 3.81
N GLY A 52 23.73 5.04 4.37
CA GLY A 52 22.36 5.30 3.94
C GLY A 52 21.33 4.29 4.46
N VAL A 53 21.71 3.40 5.38
CA VAL A 53 20.78 2.44 5.97
C VAL A 53 19.99 3.11 7.07
N TRP A 54 18.67 3.15 6.91
CA TRP A 54 17.77 3.70 7.91
C TRP A 54 17.79 2.87 9.20
N GLN A 55 17.85 3.56 10.33
CA GLN A 55 17.84 3.00 11.68
C GLN A 55 16.98 3.85 12.63
N GLY A 56 16.55 3.22 13.73
CA GLY A 56 15.81 3.85 14.83
C GLY A 56 14.46 3.20 15.12
N PHE A 57 13.74 3.74 16.09
CA PHE A 57 12.44 3.25 16.55
C PHE A 57 11.37 3.23 15.45
N ASP A 58 11.15 4.33 14.74
CA ASP A 58 10.14 4.40 13.67
C ASP A 58 10.47 3.40 12.56
N VAL A 59 11.76 3.30 12.21
CA VAL A 59 12.27 2.35 11.23
C VAL A 59 11.99 0.90 11.66
N ALA A 60 12.22 0.56 12.93
CA ALA A 60 11.93 -0.76 13.46
C ALA A 60 10.42 -1.07 13.41
N VAL A 61 9.57 -0.09 13.71
CA VAL A 61 8.10 -0.23 13.59
C VAL A 61 7.70 -0.47 12.12
N CYS A 62 8.22 0.31 11.17
CA CYS A 62 7.96 0.11 9.75
C CYS A 62 8.36 -1.30 9.27
N ARG A 63 9.56 -1.77 9.66
CA ARG A 63 10.05 -3.10 9.31
C ARG A 63 9.18 -4.20 9.94
N ALA A 64 8.70 -4.01 11.17
CA ALA A 64 7.79 -4.95 11.81
C ALA A 64 6.44 -5.05 11.08
N VAL A 65 5.88 -3.92 10.65
CA VAL A 65 4.65 -3.91 9.84
C VAL A 65 4.87 -4.57 8.48
N ALA A 66 5.99 -4.29 7.80
CA ALA A 66 6.32 -4.93 6.53
C ALA A 66 6.51 -6.44 6.67
N ALA A 67 7.18 -6.91 7.73
CA ALA A 67 7.26 -8.33 8.03
C ALA A 67 5.87 -8.97 8.23
N ALA A 68 4.97 -8.30 8.95
CA ALA A 68 3.63 -8.81 9.22
C ALA A 68 2.73 -8.83 7.97
N VAL A 69 2.87 -7.87 7.06
CA VAL A 69 1.98 -7.70 5.91
C VAL A 69 2.53 -8.36 4.63
N LEU A 70 3.84 -8.31 4.43
CA LEU A 70 4.54 -8.72 3.21
C LEU A 70 5.43 -9.95 3.41
N GLY A 71 5.70 -10.35 4.65
CA GLY A 71 6.60 -11.47 4.96
C GLY A 71 8.09 -11.12 4.84
N ASP A 72 8.42 -9.86 4.52
CA ASP A 72 9.80 -9.37 4.40
C ASP A 72 9.94 -8.05 5.17
N PRO A 73 10.75 -8.00 6.26
CA PRO A 73 11.00 -6.76 7.00
C PRO A 73 11.74 -5.71 6.17
N MET A 74 12.42 -6.11 5.09
CA MET A 74 13.18 -5.21 4.23
C MET A 74 12.34 -4.63 3.08
N ALA A 75 11.10 -5.08 2.90
CA ALA A 75 10.16 -4.56 1.91
C ALA A 75 9.54 -3.21 2.34
N VAL A 76 10.39 -2.24 2.66
CA VAL A 76 10.02 -0.90 3.13
C VAL A 76 10.68 0.16 2.25
N ASN A 77 9.90 1.15 1.86
CA ASN A 77 10.38 2.40 1.29
C ASN A 77 10.16 3.53 2.30
N PHE A 78 11.24 4.09 2.83
CA PHE A 78 11.17 5.17 3.82
C PHE A 78 10.90 6.50 3.12
N VAL A 79 9.80 7.15 3.51
CA VAL A 79 9.36 8.44 2.98
C VAL A 79 9.60 9.50 4.07
N PRO A 80 10.62 10.36 3.91
CA PRO A 80 10.95 11.41 4.89
C PRO A 80 9.98 12.60 4.88
#